data_AF-A0A522X6X9-F1
#
_entry.id   AF-A0A522X6X9-F1
#
_cell.length_a   1.000
_cell.length_b   1.000
_cell.length_c   1.000
_cell.angle_alpha   90.00
_cell.angle_beta   90.00
_cell.angle_gamma   90.00
#
_symmetry.space_group_name_H-M   'P 1'
#
loop_
_entity.id
_entity.type
_entity.pdbx_description
1 polymer ?
#
loop_
_entity_poly.entity_id
_entity_poly.type
_entity_poly.pdbx_seq_one_letter_code
_entity_poly.pdbx_strand_id
1 'polypeptide(L)'
;REKLIIAEAVKFFAEVGFEGQTRALAQRLGVTQPLLYRYFPDKEALIERVYREVFLGGWDTDWNRALTDRSRPLVDRVEEFYLNYTKANFSYERVRLFMFAGLKDESIATRYMAHVREHLFLPLCGEMRAEAGVAADTPLSPLEIELVAGLHGAISYVGLRRWVYKTQTPEDMDAVIIQLVRSYLAGIPDAFRAFAKTAAR
;
A
#
# COMPACT_ATOMS: atom_id res chain seq x y z
N ARG A 1 -11.21 24.96 -6.21
CA ARG A 1 -9.94 25.51 -5.66
C ARG A 1 -9.33 24.56 -4.64
N GLU A 2 -10.10 24.02 -3.69
CA GLU A 2 -9.65 23.00 -2.72
C GLU A 2 -8.85 21.85 -3.35
N LYS A 3 -9.38 21.22 -4.41
CA LYS A 3 -8.67 20.14 -5.13
C LYS A 3 -7.26 20.53 -5.62
N LEU A 4 -7.07 21.77 -6.06
CA LEU A 4 -5.76 22.28 -6.48
C LEU A 4 -4.81 22.45 -5.28
N ILE A 5 -5.35 22.92 -4.14
CA ILE A 5 -4.59 23.03 -2.89
C ILE A 5 -4.14 21.65 -2.44
N ILE A 6 -5.03 20.65 -2.47
CA ILE A 6 -4.69 19.27 -2.09
C ILE A 6 -3.67 18.66 -3.04
N ALA A 7 -3.86 18.78 -4.36
CA ALA A 7 -2.89 18.25 -5.33
C ALA A 7 -1.48 18.83 -5.12
N GLU A 8 -1.38 20.12 -4.79
CA GLU A 8 -0.08 20.74 -4.52
C GLU A 8 0.46 20.40 -3.12
N ALA A 9 -0.40 20.28 -2.12
CA ALA A 9 -0.03 19.85 -0.78
C ALA A 9 0.55 18.43 -0.78
N VAL A 10 -0.02 17.52 -1.59
CA VAL A 10 0.49 16.16 -1.80
C VAL A 10 1.94 16.20 -2.29
N LYS A 11 2.22 16.97 -3.35
CA LYS A 11 3.58 17.13 -3.90
C LYS A 11 4.53 17.77 -2.89
N PHE A 12 4.09 18.84 -2.25
CA PHE A 12 4.88 19.58 -1.27
C PHE A 12 5.27 18.70 -0.08
N PHE A 13 4.31 18.04 0.56
CA PHE A 13 4.60 17.16 1.69
C PHE A 13 5.36 15.89 1.28
N ALA A 14 5.21 15.41 0.04
CA ALA A 14 6.08 14.34 -0.46
C ALA A 14 7.54 14.81 -0.54
N GLU A 15 7.81 16.05 -0.91
CA GLU A 15 9.18 16.58 -1.00
C GLU A 15 9.79 16.81 0.38
N VAL A 16 9.11 17.55 1.25
CA VAL A 16 9.68 18.08 2.51
C VAL A 16 9.15 17.43 3.78
N GLY A 17 8.23 16.47 3.67
CA GLY A 17 7.55 15.84 4.79
C GLY A 17 6.47 16.71 5.43
N PHE A 18 5.70 16.12 6.34
CA PHE A 18 4.60 16.80 7.04
C PHE A 18 5.06 17.94 7.97
N GLU A 19 6.35 18.14 8.17
CA GLU A 19 6.90 19.29 8.92
C GLU A 19 6.89 20.58 8.10
N GLY A 20 6.76 20.48 6.77
CA GLY A 20 6.74 21.62 5.86
C GLY A 20 5.79 22.73 6.32
N GLN A 21 6.26 23.98 6.23
CA GLN A 21 5.50 25.14 6.69
C GLN A 21 4.38 25.48 5.69
N THR A 22 3.15 25.69 6.17
CA THR A 22 2.00 26.05 5.32
C THR A 22 2.20 27.39 4.60
N ARG A 23 3.05 28.27 5.12
CA ARG A 23 3.48 29.50 4.43
C ARG A 23 4.23 29.20 3.12
N ALA A 24 5.14 28.23 3.13
CA ALA A 24 5.87 27.82 1.93
C ALA A 24 4.95 27.16 0.90
N LEU A 25 3.99 26.33 1.37
CA LEU A 25 2.95 25.77 0.52
C LEU A 25 2.09 26.88 -0.13
N ALA A 26 1.67 27.90 0.63
CA ALA A 26 0.89 29.02 0.12
C ALA A 26 1.65 29.79 -0.97
N GLN A 27 2.93 30.05 -0.74
CA GLN A 27 3.81 30.69 -1.73
C GLN A 27 3.90 29.87 -3.03
N ARG A 28 4.08 28.55 -2.92
CA ARG A 28 4.13 27.63 -4.07
C ARG A 28 2.82 27.61 -4.87
N LEU A 29 1.69 27.74 -4.17
CA LEU A 29 0.35 27.85 -4.76
C LEU A 29 0.03 29.25 -5.33
N GLY A 30 0.89 30.25 -5.11
CA GLY A 30 0.61 31.64 -5.49
C GLY A 30 -0.59 32.24 -4.75
N VAL A 31 -0.82 31.82 -3.50
CA VAL A 31 -1.94 32.30 -2.66
C VAL A 31 -1.44 32.79 -1.31
N THR A 32 -2.29 33.51 -0.58
CA THR A 32 -1.98 33.91 0.80
C THR A 32 -2.17 32.73 1.75
N GLN A 33 -1.37 32.67 2.82
CA GLN A 33 -1.50 31.63 3.85
C GLN A 33 -2.90 31.62 4.51
N PRO A 34 -3.53 32.77 4.83
CA PRO A 34 -4.91 32.79 5.33
C PRO A 34 -5.93 32.15 4.37
N LEU A 35 -5.70 32.16 3.06
CA LEU A 35 -6.59 31.49 2.12
C LEU A 35 -6.58 29.97 2.34
N LEU A 36 -5.43 29.37 2.66
CA LEU A 36 -5.36 27.94 3.01
C LEU A 36 -6.24 27.65 4.22
N TYR A 37 -6.16 28.50 5.25
CA TYR A 37 -6.90 28.33 6.49
C TYR A 37 -8.42 28.54 6.36
N ARG A 38 -8.88 29.14 5.25
CA ARG A 38 -10.30 29.18 4.90
C ARG A 38 -10.86 27.82 4.46
N TYR A 39 -10.01 26.96 3.89
CA TYR A 39 -10.40 25.60 3.46
C TYR A 39 -10.07 24.54 4.52
N PHE A 40 -8.98 24.74 5.27
CA PHE A 40 -8.51 23.80 6.27
C PHE A 40 -8.29 24.56 7.58
N PRO A 41 -9.04 24.28 8.67
CA PRO A 41 -8.98 25.09 9.88
C PRO A 41 -7.57 25.21 10.48
N ASP A 42 -6.76 24.15 10.35
CA ASP A 42 -5.38 24.06 10.80
C ASP A 42 -4.54 23.19 9.84
N LYS A 43 -3.27 22.97 10.20
CA LYS A 43 -2.33 22.19 9.38
C LYS A 43 -2.68 20.70 9.42
N GLU A 44 -3.14 20.25 10.57
CA GLU A 44 -3.52 18.87 10.86
C GLU A 44 -4.71 18.44 9.99
N ALA A 45 -5.73 19.30 9.83
CA ALA A 45 -6.86 19.08 8.93
C ALA A 45 -6.43 19.02 7.46
N LEU A 46 -5.47 19.83 7.04
CA LEU A 46 -4.87 19.74 5.71
C LEU A 46 -4.13 18.39 5.53
N ILE A 47 -3.35 17.97 6.54
CA ILE A 47 -2.63 16.69 6.51
C ILE A 47 -3.61 15.50 6.46
N GLU A 48 -4.66 15.49 7.29
CA GLU A 48 -5.69 14.43 7.26
C GLU A 48 -6.43 14.42 5.91
N ARG A 49 -6.69 15.58 5.31
CA ARG A 49 -7.29 15.63 3.96
C ARG A 49 -6.37 15.09 2.89
N VAL A 50 -5.06 15.40 2.96
CA VAL A 50 -4.02 14.80 2.11
C VAL A 50 -3.95 13.29 2.31
N TYR A 51 -3.99 12.82 3.56
CA TYR A 51 -4.03 11.39 3.87
C TYR A 51 -5.22 10.70 3.19
N ARG A 52 -6.42 11.24 3.33
CA ARG A 52 -7.62 10.64 2.71
C ARG A 52 -7.53 10.61 1.19
N GLU A 53 -7.04 11.68 0.57
CA GLU A 53 -6.82 11.72 -0.88
C GLU A 53 -5.83 10.64 -1.33
N VAL A 54 -4.71 10.54 -0.61
CA VAL A 54 -3.57 9.73 -1.02
C VAL A 54 -3.77 8.27 -0.68
N PHE A 55 -4.37 7.90 0.44
CA PHE A 55 -4.38 6.50 0.90
C PHE A 55 -5.75 5.82 0.81
N LEU A 56 -6.85 6.57 0.86
CA LEU A 56 -8.19 6.01 0.72
C LEU A 56 -8.73 6.12 -0.72
N GLY A 57 -8.30 7.14 -1.47
CA GLY A 57 -8.80 7.42 -2.83
C GLY A 57 -8.32 6.47 -3.94
N GLY A 58 -7.53 5.43 -3.63
CA GLY A 58 -6.97 4.52 -4.64
C GLY A 58 -7.08 3.04 -4.29
N TRP A 59 -7.95 2.68 -3.35
CA TRP A 59 -8.31 1.28 -3.13
C TRP A 59 -9.55 0.94 -3.96
N ASP A 60 -9.39 0.14 -5.00
CA ASP A 60 -10.51 -0.28 -5.83
C ASP A 60 -11.29 -1.40 -5.13
N THR A 61 -12.60 -1.23 -5.00
CA THR A 61 -13.49 -2.22 -4.40
C THR A 61 -13.54 -3.53 -5.18
N ASP A 62 -13.24 -3.51 -6.48
CA ASP A 62 -13.31 -4.68 -7.34
C ASP A 62 -12.06 -5.57 -7.28
N TRP A 63 -10.96 -5.09 -6.68
CA TRP A 63 -9.74 -5.89 -6.57
C TRP A 63 -9.92 -7.16 -5.75
N ASN A 64 -10.66 -7.10 -4.64
CA ASN A 64 -10.92 -8.28 -3.82
C ASN A 64 -11.73 -9.33 -4.60
N ARG A 65 -12.68 -8.88 -5.43
CA ARG A 65 -13.47 -9.77 -6.29
C ARG A 65 -12.59 -10.50 -7.31
N ALA A 66 -11.71 -9.79 -7.99
CA ALA A 66 -10.77 -10.40 -8.93
C ALA A 66 -9.79 -11.34 -8.20
N LEU A 67 -9.31 -10.92 -7.02
CA LEU A 67 -8.38 -11.71 -6.22
C LEU A 67 -8.99 -13.01 -5.71
N THR A 68 -10.30 -13.09 -5.49
CA THR A 68 -10.98 -14.27 -4.90
C THR A 68 -11.74 -15.13 -5.92
N ASP A 69 -11.65 -14.82 -7.21
CA ASP A 69 -12.29 -15.59 -8.29
C ASP A 69 -11.59 -16.93 -8.59
N ARG A 70 -11.91 -17.97 -7.83
CA ARG A 70 -11.29 -19.30 -7.96
C ARG A 70 -11.59 -20.04 -9.29
N SER A 71 -12.34 -19.45 -10.21
CA SER A 71 -12.44 -19.97 -11.58
C SER A 71 -11.14 -19.78 -12.37
N ARG A 72 -10.24 -18.92 -11.88
CA ARG A 72 -8.95 -18.59 -12.48
C ARG A 72 -7.77 -19.09 -11.62
N PRO A 73 -6.64 -19.45 -12.24
CA PRO A 73 -5.41 -19.80 -11.51
C PRO A 73 -5.01 -18.73 -10.50
N LEU A 74 -4.52 -19.12 -9.32
CA LEU A 74 -4.09 -18.18 -8.28
C LEU A 74 -3.04 -17.18 -8.80
N VAL A 75 -2.08 -17.67 -9.57
CA VAL A 75 -0.99 -16.84 -10.13
C VAL A 75 -1.52 -15.68 -10.96
N ASP A 76 -2.48 -15.93 -11.86
CA ASP A 76 -3.05 -14.90 -12.73
C ASP A 76 -3.78 -13.83 -11.94
N ARG A 77 -4.48 -14.23 -10.87
CA ARG A 77 -5.23 -13.30 -9.99
C ARG A 77 -4.31 -12.41 -9.18
N VAL A 78 -3.26 -13.00 -8.60
CA VAL A 78 -2.30 -12.26 -7.76
C VAL A 78 -1.43 -11.33 -8.62
N GLU A 79 -1.02 -11.78 -9.81
CA GLU A 79 -0.32 -10.92 -10.79
C GLU A 79 -1.20 -9.73 -11.18
N GLU A 80 -2.44 -9.97 -11.60
CA GLU A 80 -3.38 -8.90 -11.97
C GLU A 80 -3.61 -7.93 -10.80
N PHE A 81 -3.81 -8.45 -9.59
CA PHE A 81 -3.97 -7.63 -8.40
C PHE A 81 -2.77 -6.69 -8.20
N TYR A 82 -1.54 -7.22 -8.20
CA TYR A 82 -0.37 -6.40 -7.92
C TYR A 82 0.00 -5.44 -9.04
N LEU A 83 -0.28 -5.78 -10.30
CA LEU A 83 -0.15 -4.84 -11.43
C LEU A 83 -1.14 -3.68 -11.29
N ASN A 84 -2.41 -3.96 -10.98
CA ASN A 84 -3.41 -2.91 -10.74
C ASN A 84 -3.09 -2.08 -9.48
N TYR A 85 -2.71 -2.76 -8.40
CA TYR A 85 -2.33 -2.12 -7.14
C TYR A 85 -1.17 -1.15 -7.34
N THR A 86 -0.09 -1.59 -7.99
CA THR A 86 1.08 -0.72 -8.22
C THR A 86 0.75 0.39 -9.22
N LYS A 87 0.01 0.12 -10.29
CA LYS A 87 -0.46 1.19 -11.21
C LYS A 87 -1.25 2.29 -10.50
N ALA A 88 -2.07 1.94 -9.51
CA ALA A 88 -2.89 2.90 -8.76
C ALA A 88 -2.17 3.53 -7.56
N ASN A 89 -1.25 2.80 -6.90
CA ASN A 89 -0.69 3.18 -5.61
C ASN A 89 0.82 3.46 -5.62
N PHE A 90 1.55 3.16 -6.70
CA PHE A 90 2.97 3.47 -6.79
C PHE A 90 3.19 4.82 -7.48
N SER A 91 3.42 5.83 -6.64
CA SER A 91 3.94 7.11 -7.09
C SER A 91 5.01 7.62 -6.14
N TYR A 92 5.82 8.56 -6.64
CA TYR A 92 6.80 9.29 -5.84
C TYR A 92 6.16 9.85 -4.56
N GLU A 93 4.98 10.46 -4.70
CA GLU A 93 4.27 11.10 -3.60
C GLU A 93 3.77 10.09 -2.58
N ARG A 94 3.09 9.03 -3.01
CA ARG A 94 2.52 8.02 -2.12
C ARG A 94 3.58 7.34 -1.26
N VAL A 95 4.66 6.86 -1.88
CA VAL A 95 5.74 6.16 -1.15
C VAL A 95 6.36 7.08 -0.12
N ARG A 96 6.67 8.32 -0.49
CA ARG A 96 7.34 9.26 0.44
C ARG A 96 6.42 9.73 1.55
N LEU A 97 5.15 10.02 1.26
CA LEU A 97 4.17 10.37 2.28
C LEU A 97 3.95 9.22 3.27
N PHE A 98 3.95 7.97 2.79
CA PHE A 98 3.84 6.81 3.67
C PHE A 98 5.04 6.69 4.61
N MET A 99 6.27 6.89 4.10
CA MET A 99 7.48 6.90 4.92
C MET A 99 7.47 8.02 5.97
N PHE A 100 7.06 9.23 5.59
CA PHE A 100 6.94 10.34 6.55
C PHE A 100 5.87 10.07 7.61
N ALA A 101 4.74 9.47 7.23
CA ALA A 101 3.72 9.08 8.19
C ALA A 101 4.25 8.01 9.15
N GLY A 102 4.86 6.93 8.65
CA GLY A 102 5.35 5.83 9.48
C GLY A 102 6.42 6.22 10.51
N LEU A 103 7.17 7.29 10.26
CA LEU A 103 8.22 7.77 11.19
C LEU A 103 7.75 8.84 12.17
N LYS A 104 6.65 9.56 11.88
CA LYS A 104 6.25 10.75 12.64
C LYS A 104 4.81 10.73 13.15
N ASP A 105 3.89 10.20 12.36
CA ASP A 105 2.47 10.10 12.70
C ASP A 105 2.00 8.66 12.44
N GLU A 106 2.32 7.80 13.41
CA GLU A 106 2.02 6.37 13.36
C GLU A 106 0.53 6.10 13.17
N SER A 107 -0.37 7.03 13.53
CA SER A 107 -1.82 6.83 13.40
C SER A 107 -2.25 6.66 11.95
N ILE A 108 -1.65 7.45 11.04
CA ILE A 108 -1.92 7.40 9.60
C ILE A 108 -1.41 6.08 9.02
N ALA A 109 -0.15 5.74 9.27
CA ALA A 109 0.46 4.53 8.75
C ALA A 109 -0.24 3.27 9.30
N THR A 110 -0.58 3.27 10.59
CA THR A 110 -1.31 2.18 11.25
C THR A 110 -2.70 1.98 10.66
N ARG A 111 -3.46 3.07 10.44
CA ARG A 111 -4.79 3.00 9.80
C ARG A 111 -4.71 2.43 8.38
N TYR A 112 -3.74 2.88 7.59
CA TYR A 112 -3.54 2.35 6.24
C TYR A 112 -3.15 0.87 6.27
N MET A 113 -2.19 0.48 7.10
CA MET A 113 -1.77 -0.93 7.18
C MET A 113 -2.86 -1.85 7.73
N ALA A 114 -3.72 -1.37 8.63
CA ALA A 114 -4.92 -2.09 9.04
C ALA A 114 -5.89 -2.29 7.86
N HIS A 115 -6.06 -1.27 7.01
CA HIS A 115 -6.87 -1.39 5.81
C HIS A 115 -6.28 -2.40 4.80
N VAL A 116 -4.98 -2.33 4.53
CA VAL A 116 -4.26 -3.29 3.67
C VAL A 116 -4.38 -4.71 4.22
N ARG A 117 -4.22 -4.87 5.55
CA ARG A 117 -4.39 -6.17 6.20
C ARG A 117 -5.77 -6.75 5.92
N GLU A 118 -6.82 -5.99 6.19
CA GLU A 118 -8.21 -6.44 6.03
C GLU A 118 -8.57 -6.75 4.57
N HIS A 119 -8.13 -5.91 3.63
CA HIS A 119 -8.63 -5.97 2.24
C HIS A 119 -7.68 -6.69 1.28
N LEU A 120 -6.45 -7.00 1.69
CA LEU A 120 -5.47 -7.74 0.90
C LEU A 120 -4.90 -8.92 1.68
N PHE A 121 -4.35 -8.71 2.87
CA PHE A 121 -3.60 -9.78 3.54
C PHE A 121 -4.50 -10.95 3.96
N LEU A 122 -5.62 -10.67 4.61
CA LEU A 122 -6.53 -11.74 5.06
C LEU A 122 -7.17 -12.50 3.87
N PRO A 123 -7.72 -11.83 2.83
CA PRO A 123 -8.22 -12.52 1.64
C PRO A 123 -7.14 -13.36 0.97
N LEU A 124 -5.94 -12.81 0.79
CA LEU A 124 -4.86 -13.53 0.14
C LEU A 124 -4.44 -14.76 0.95
N CYS A 125 -4.32 -14.68 2.28
CA CYS A 125 -4.09 -15.87 3.11
C CYS A 125 -5.14 -16.97 2.89
N GLY A 126 -6.42 -16.59 2.75
CA GLY A 126 -7.50 -17.54 2.44
C GLY A 126 -7.30 -18.25 1.10
N GLU A 127 -6.85 -17.50 0.09
CA GLU A 127 -6.52 -18.06 -1.22
C GLU A 127 -5.25 -18.93 -1.19
N MET A 128 -4.25 -18.56 -0.41
CA MET A 128 -3.02 -19.36 -0.21
C MET A 128 -3.31 -20.67 0.51
N ARG A 129 -4.22 -20.68 1.49
CA ARG A 129 -4.70 -21.92 2.12
C ARG A 129 -5.39 -22.83 1.11
N ALA A 130 -6.28 -22.27 0.28
CA ALA A 130 -6.98 -23.03 -0.74
C ALA A 130 -6.01 -23.70 -1.73
N GLU A 131 -5.02 -22.94 -2.22
CA GLU A 131 -3.95 -23.45 -3.08
C GLU A 131 -3.10 -24.52 -2.39
N ALA A 132 -2.83 -24.34 -1.10
CA ALA A 132 -2.03 -25.28 -0.31
C ALA A 132 -2.79 -26.56 0.11
N GLY A 133 -4.11 -26.62 -0.11
CA GLY A 133 -4.98 -27.69 0.39
C GLY A 133 -5.16 -27.68 1.91
N VAL A 134 -5.02 -26.51 2.55
CA VAL A 134 -5.15 -26.31 3.99
C VAL A 134 -6.59 -25.90 4.32
N ALA A 135 -7.18 -26.50 5.36
CA ALA A 135 -8.53 -26.18 5.78
C ALA A 135 -8.67 -24.73 6.27
N ALA A 136 -9.82 -24.12 5.97
CA ALA A 136 -10.15 -22.75 6.34
C ALA A 136 -10.90 -22.64 7.68
N ASP A 137 -11.03 -23.75 8.42
CA ASP A 137 -11.80 -23.90 9.65
C ASP A 137 -11.09 -23.35 10.90
N THR A 138 -9.79 -23.09 10.80
CA THR A 138 -8.99 -22.48 11.85
C THR A 138 -8.75 -20.99 11.59
N PRO A 139 -8.59 -20.14 12.63
CA PRO A 139 -8.17 -18.75 12.44
C PRO A 139 -6.84 -18.64 11.70
N LEU A 140 -6.65 -17.54 10.95
CA LEU A 140 -5.36 -17.21 10.34
C LEU A 140 -4.32 -16.94 11.43
N SER A 141 -3.18 -17.61 11.34
CA SER A 141 -2.05 -17.42 12.25
C SER A 141 -1.28 -16.14 11.91
N PRO A 142 -0.58 -15.52 12.88
CA PRO A 142 0.32 -14.40 12.61
C PRO A 142 1.39 -14.73 11.55
N LEU A 143 1.87 -15.98 11.51
CA LEU A 143 2.88 -16.43 10.55
C LEU A 143 2.37 -16.43 9.10
N GLU A 144 1.14 -16.89 8.86
CA GLU A 144 0.53 -16.86 7.53
C GLU A 144 0.38 -15.44 7.01
N ILE A 145 -0.07 -14.55 7.91
CA ILE A 145 -0.27 -13.14 7.57
C ILE A 145 1.05 -12.45 7.31
N GLU A 146 2.09 -12.76 8.08
CA GLU A 146 3.43 -12.19 7.89
C GLU A 146 4.07 -12.62 6.57
N LEU A 147 3.87 -13.87 6.12
CA LEU A 147 4.31 -14.28 4.78
C LEU A 147 3.63 -13.44 3.69
N VAL A 148 2.30 -13.35 3.73
CA VAL A 148 1.57 -12.52 2.77
C VAL A 148 2.01 -11.05 2.83
N ALA A 149 2.24 -10.50 4.03
CA ALA A 149 2.80 -9.17 4.21
C ALA A 149 4.22 -9.06 3.61
N GLY A 150 5.03 -10.11 3.68
CA GLY A 150 6.35 -10.19 3.07
C GLY A 150 6.35 -10.04 1.55
N LEU A 151 5.38 -10.63 0.83
CA LEU A 151 5.21 -10.39 -0.60
C LEU A 151 4.90 -8.91 -0.89
N HIS A 152 3.95 -8.34 -0.15
CA HIS A 152 3.61 -6.93 -0.27
C HIS A 152 4.82 -6.02 0.04
N GLY A 153 5.63 -6.39 1.04
CA GLY A 153 6.88 -5.72 1.39
C GLY A 153 7.92 -5.80 0.27
N ALA A 154 8.11 -6.97 -0.34
CA ALA A 154 9.04 -7.15 -1.46
C ALA A 154 8.70 -6.26 -2.66
N ILE A 155 7.40 -6.14 -2.98
CA ILE A 155 6.91 -5.26 -4.04
C ILE A 155 7.08 -3.79 -3.63
N SER A 156 6.65 -3.42 -2.42
CA SER A 156 6.76 -2.06 -1.86
C SER A 156 8.21 -1.57 -1.81
N TYR A 157 9.15 -2.46 -1.50
CA TYR A 157 10.58 -2.13 -1.42
C TYR A 157 11.14 -1.58 -2.73
N VAL A 158 10.58 -1.97 -3.88
CA VAL A 158 11.03 -1.39 -5.15
C VAL A 158 10.68 0.10 -5.25
N GLY A 159 9.51 0.50 -4.75
CA GLY A 159 9.12 1.90 -4.66
C GLY A 159 10.07 2.71 -3.76
N LEU A 160 10.47 2.14 -2.62
CA LEU A 160 11.46 2.76 -1.73
C LEU A 160 12.79 2.96 -2.44
N ARG A 161 13.29 1.90 -3.10
CA ARG A 161 14.53 1.96 -3.88
C ARG A 161 14.50 3.07 -4.93
N ARG A 162 13.38 3.23 -5.63
CA ARG A 162 13.22 4.23 -6.70
C ARG A 162 13.13 5.66 -6.16
N TRP A 163 12.29 5.91 -5.15
CA TRP A 163 11.90 7.28 -4.77
C TRP A 163 12.42 7.77 -3.41
N VAL A 164 12.89 6.86 -2.56
CA VAL A 164 13.50 7.20 -1.27
C VAL A 164 15.01 7.12 -1.38
N TYR A 165 15.53 5.96 -1.78
CA TYR A 165 16.98 5.73 -1.91
C TYR A 165 17.57 6.21 -3.23
N LYS A 166 16.71 6.57 -4.20
CA LYS A 166 17.10 7.11 -5.52
C LYS A 166 18.09 6.19 -6.27
N THR A 167 17.92 4.89 -6.11
CA THR A 167 18.72 3.88 -6.80
C THR A 167 18.16 3.58 -8.17
N GLN A 168 19.01 3.11 -9.09
CA GLN A 168 18.57 2.64 -10.39
C GLN A 168 17.62 1.45 -10.21
N THR A 169 16.47 1.52 -10.88
CA THR A 169 15.46 0.46 -10.97
C THR A 169 15.16 0.23 -12.45
N PRO A 170 14.72 -0.97 -12.84
CA PRO A 170 14.25 -1.22 -14.20
C PRO A 170 13.17 -0.22 -14.62
N GLU A 171 13.15 0.13 -15.90
CA GLU A 171 12.09 1.00 -16.46
C GLU A 171 10.74 0.30 -16.41
N ASP A 172 10.71 -0.96 -16.88
CA ASP A 172 9.58 -1.87 -16.76
C ASP A 172 9.58 -2.53 -15.37
N MET A 173 8.72 -2.02 -14.51
CA MET A 173 8.49 -2.56 -13.19
C MET A 173 7.51 -3.73 -13.18
N ASP A 174 6.67 -3.88 -14.20
CA ASP A 174 5.64 -4.91 -14.27
C ASP A 174 6.29 -6.28 -14.38
N ALA A 175 7.34 -6.40 -15.22
CA ALA A 175 8.13 -7.63 -15.32
C ALA A 175 8.74 -8.06 -13.99
N VAL A 176 9.24 -7.10 -13.17
CA VAL A 176 9.80 -7.39 -11.85
C VAL A 176 8.71 -7.87 -10.89
N ILE A 177 7.55 -7.18 -10.87
CA ILE A 177 6.42 -7.52 -10.01
C ILE A 177 5.90 -8.92 -10.33
N ILE A 178 5.73 -9.25 -11.60
CA ILE A 178 5.29 -10.57 -12.06
C ILE A 178 6.25 -11.66 -11.56
N GLN A 179 7.57 -11.46 -11.74
CA GLN A 179 8.54 -12.46 -11.29
C GLN A 179 8.62 -12.56 -9.76
N LEU A 180 8.44 -11.47 -9.02
CA LEU A 180 8.32 -11.52 -7.56
C LEU A 180 7.10 -12.34 -7.13
N VAL A 181 5.94 -12.10 -7.72
CA VAL A 181 4.71 -12.86 -7.45
C VAL A 181 4.91 -14.34 -7.74
N ARG A 182 5.39 -14.70 -8.94
CA ARG A 182 5.64 -16.10 -9.32
C ARG A 182 6.61 -16.80 -8.37
N SER A 183 7.74 -16.15 -8.09
CA SER A 183 8.76 -16.70 -7.18
C SER A 183 8.19 -16.94 -5.79
N TYR A 184 7.34 -16.03 -5.31
CA TYR A 184 6.69 -16.14 -4.02
C TYR A 184 5.66 -17.27 -3.99
N LEU A 185 4.79 -17.33 -5.01
CA LEU A 185 3.73 -18.33 -5.13
C LEU A 185 4.28 -19.76 -5.30
N ALA A 186 5.46 -19.92 -5.89
CA ALA A 186 6.10 -21.23 -6.00
C ALA A 186 6.45 -21.84 -4.64
N GLY A 187 6.81 -21.03 -3.63
CA GLY A 187 7.26 -21.51 -2.32
C GLY A 187 6.23 -21.41 -1.20
N ILE A 188 5.26 -20.49 -1.30
CA ILE A 188 4.33 -20.21 -0.22
C ILE A 188 3.43 -21.41 0.21
N PRO A 189 2.99 -22.33 -0.67
CA PRO A 189 2.09 -23.40 -0.25
C PRO A 189 2.76 -24.39 0.72
N ASP A 190 4.08 -24.60 0.59
CA ASP A 190 4.85 -25.46 1.51
C ASP A 190 4.90 -24.87 2.92
N ALA A 191 5.07 -23.55 3.04
CA ALA A 191 5.07 -22.87 4.32
C ALA A 191 3.68 -22.96 5.00
N PHE A 192 2.60 -22.76 4.25
CA PHE A 192 1.23 -22.88 4.77
C PHE A 192 0.93 -24.30 5.27
N ARG A 193 1.35 -25.33 4.52
CA ARG A 193 1.25 -26.73 4.97
C ARG A 193 2.07 -26.99 6.23
N ALA A 194 3.24 -26.39 6.37
CA ALA A 194 4.09 -26.53 7.56
C ALA A 194 3.46 -25.87 8.81
N PHE A 195 2.85 -24.70 8.65
CA PHE A 195 2.15 -24.02 9.73
C PHE A 195 0.92 -24.79 10.20
N ALA A 196 0.12 -25.33 9.28
CA ALA A 196 -1.04 -26.16 9.60
C ALA A 196 -0.65 -27.42 10.41
N LYS A 197 0.46 -28.07 10.06
CA LYS A 197 0.98 -29.23 10.81
C LYS A 197 1.43 -28.87 12.23
N THR A 198 2.02 -27.69 12.41
CA THR A 198 2.46 -27.21 13.72
C THR A 198 1.26 -26.86 14.61
N ALA A 199 0.21 -26.26 14.05
CA ALA A 199 -1.00 -25.90 14.79
C ALA A 199 -1.85 -27.12 15.22
N ALA A 200 -1.71 -28.26 14.54
CA ALA A 200 -2.42 -29.50 14.86
C ALA A 200 -1.72 -30.36 15.94
N ARG A 201 -0.55 -29.95 16.43
CA ARG A 201 0.20 -30.60 17.51
C ARG A 201 -0.05 -29.90 18.83
#